data_AF-A0A661YKC8-F1
#
_entry.id   AF-A0A661YKC8-F1
#
_cell.length_a   1.000
_cell.length_b   1.000
_cell.length_c   1.000
_cell.angle_alpha   90.00
_cell.angle_beta   90.00
_cell.angle_gamma   90.00
#
_symmetry.space_group_name_H-M   'P 1'
#
loop_
_entity.id
_entity.type
_entity.pdbx_description
1 polymer ?
#
loop_
_entity_poly.entity_id
_entity_poly.type
_entity_poly.pdbx_seq_one_letter_code
_entity_poly.pdbx_strand_id
1 'polypeptide(L)'
;MRITIILLLFISIMIGSCHQDMKIVEKGFSKYTIIIPQEANKSDSTAAYYLSKYIRSMTGAEIPIKSDIVAPAVHEICIGNTMRHKLPNKGFPRDGFLIISKEKKIYIGGGSHKGTIYGVIELLERWGCRRFSPTEAHIPKMDDLSFAPIEVLDAPTNSLRIINGKMTADPEFVDWLRITTIPEVAPPGYYVHTFHRLIPREEFFDEHPEYFAWLGNKYSFDQPCPSNLQVKKLIIERLGKEIEKYPDFDIWSVSQNDNFTYCQCDECMAIIEEEGSPAGPIIRLVNDVAAAYPDKI
;
A
#
# COMPACT_ATOMS: atom_id res chain seq x y z
N MET A 1 28.49 -74.47 -7.23
CA MET A 1 27.92 -73.15 -7.58
C MET A 1 28.43 -72.13 -6.58
N ARG A 2 29.32 -71.22 -7.00
CA ARG A 2 29.83 -70.10 -6.20
C ARG A 2 29.04 -68.86 -6.58
N ILE A 3 28.39 -68.20 -5.62
CA ILE A 3 27.73 -66.91 -5.83
C ILE A 3 28.53 -65.89 -5.03
N THR A 4 29.32 -65.10 -5.75
CA THR A 4 30.06 -63.96 -5.21
C THR A 4 29.11 -62.76 -5.19
N ILE A 5 28.71 -62.32 -4.00
CA ILE A 5 27.90 -61.11 -3.82
C ILE A 5 28.86 -59.93 -3.77
N ILE A 6 28.87 -59.11 -4.83
CA ILE A 6 29.60 -57.84 -4.88
C ILE A 6 28.72 -56.76 -4.24
N LEU A 7 29.12 -56.30 -3.06
CA LEU A 7 28.49 -55.19 -2.36
C LEU A 7 29.02 -53.87 -2.95
N LEU A 8 28.25 -53.24 -3.83
CA LEU A 8 28.53 -51.90 -4.35
C LEU A 8 28.15 -50.86 -3.29
N LEU A 9 29.16 -50.30 -2.62
CA LEU A 9 29.00 -49.11 -1.77
C LEU A 9 28.80 -47.88 -2.66
N PHE A 10 27.56 -47.42 -2.78
CA PHE A 10 27.25 -46.09 -3.34
C PHE A 10 27.58 -45.03 -2.28
N ILE A 11 28.77 -44.44 -2.37
CA ILE A 11 29.11 -43.22 -1.63
C ILE A 11 28.43 -42.06 -2.36
N SER A 12 27.25 -41.67 -1.89
CA SER A 12 26.60 -40.43 -2.30
C SER A 12 27.41 -39.26 -1.71
N ILE A 13 28.24 -38.63 -2.55
CA ILE A 13 28.87 -37.35 -2.20
C ILE A 13 27.76 -36.31 -2.27
N MET A 14 27.14 -36.05 -1.12
CA MET A 14 26.31 -34.86 -0.90
C MET A 14 27.23 -33.64 -0.99
N ILE A 15 27.37 -33.08 -2.19
CA ILE A 15 27.90 -31.71 -2.36
C ILE A 15 26.79 -30.80 -1.83
N GLY A 16 26.75 -30.64 -0.51
CA GLY A 16 26.03 -29.55 0.10
C GLY A 16 26.71 -28.26 -0.36
N SER A 17 26.06 -27.50 -1.23
CA SER A 17 26.44 -26.11 -1.48
C SER A 17 26.29 -25.37 -0.15
N CYS A 18 27.37 -25.33 0.63
CA CYS A 18 27.49 -24.45 1.78
C CYS A 18 27.56 -23.04 1.22
N HIS A 19 26.41 -22.44 0.98
CA HIS A 19 26.32 -21.05 0.63
C HIS A 19 26.70 -20.25 1.87
N GLN A 20 27.90 -19.66 1.83
CA GLN A 20 28.41 -18.82 2.91
C GLN A 20 27.61 -17.52 2.95
N ASP A 21 27.11 -17.16 4.13
CA ASP A 21 26.45 -15.88 4.34
C ASP A 21 27.37 -14.72 3.92
N MET A 22 26.78 -13.75 3.21
CA MET A 22 27.45 -12.50 2.90
C MET A 22 27.55 -11.66 4.17
N LYS A 23 28.78 -11.30 4.58
CA LYS A 23 29.03 -10.39 5.71
C LYS A 23 28.83 -8.95 5.24
N ILE A 24 27.65 -8.39 5.51
CA ILE A 24 27.30 -7.00 5.20
C ILE A 24 28.06 -6.05 6.13
N VAL A 25 28.10 -6.39 7.41
CA VAL A 25 28.91 -5.72 8.43
C VAL A 25 29.69 -6.78 9.18
N GLU A 26 30.98 -6.52 9.39
CA GLU A 26 31.87 -7.35 10.20
C GLU A 26 32.60 -6.45 11.19
N LYS A 27 32.45 -6.73 12.49
CA LYS A 27 33.06 -5.95 13.59
C LYS A 27 32.80 -4.44 13.47
N GLY A 28 31.56 -4.07 13.16
CA GLY A 28 31.15 -2.67 13.00
C GLY A 28 31.64 -1.97 11.73
N PHE A 29 32.30 -2.68 10.80
CA PHE A 29 32.77 -2.14 9.53
C PHE A 29 32.07 -2.81 8.34
N SER A 30 31.74 -2.02 7.31
CA SER A 30 31.16 -2.54 6.06
C SER A 30 32.03 -2.22 4.85
N LYS A 31 32.20 -3.22 3.97
CA LYS A 31 32.79 -3.03 2.63
C LYS A 31 31.74 -2.65 1.58
N TYR A 32 30.46 -2.70 1.94
CA TYR A 32 29.37 -2.47 1.01
C TYR A 32 29.19 -0.98 0.71
N THR A 33 28.63 -0.72 -0.46
CA THR A 33 28.09 0.59 -0.84
C THR A 33 26.66 0.38 -1.34
N ILE A 34 25.73 1.24 -0.94
CA ILE A 34 24.38 1.27 -1.50
C ILE A 34 24.45 2.03 -2.82
N ILE A 35 23.99 1.40 -3.90
CA ILE A 35 23.98 1.95 -5.25
C ILE A 35 22.54 2.17 -5.70
N ILE A 36 22.22 3.39 -6.13
CA ILE A 36 20.92 3.77 -6.71
C ILE A 36 21.11 4.31 -8.13
N PRO A 37 20.06 4.37 -8.97
CA PRO A 37 20.16 4.99 -10.29
C PRO A 37 20.58 6.46 -10.18
N GLN A 38 21.32 6.97 -11.17
CA GLN A 38 21.62 8.41 -11.25
C GLN A 38 20.37 9.28 -11.17
N GLU A 39 19.27 8.82 -11.77
CA GLU A 39 17.95 9.44 -11.73
C GLU A 39 17.01 8.60 -10.85
N ALA A 40 17.39 8.41 -9.59
CA ALA A 40 16.58 7.66 -8.63
C ALA A 40 15.23 8.35 -8.39
N ASN A 41 14.15 7.57 -8.45
CA ASN A 41 12.83 8.07 -8.04
C ASN A 41 12.75 8.21 -6.51
N LYS A 42 11.62 8.75 -6.01
CA LYS A 42 11.41 8.95 -4.57
C LYS A 42 11.45 7.64 -3.78
N SER A 43 10.87 6.55 -4.31
CA SER A 43 10.88 5.24 -3.66
C SER A 43 12.30 4.71 -3.50
N ASP A 44 13.12 4.77 -4.55
CA ASP A 44 14.50 4.27 -4.54
C ASP A 44 15.37 5.04 -3.54
N SER A 45 15.22 6.38 -3.52
CA SER A 45 15.97 7.24 -2.60
C SER A 45 15.56 7.01 -1.14
N THR A 46 14.25 6.89 -0.86
CA THR A 46 13.75 6.57 0.48
C THR A 46 14.17 5.18 0.95
N ALA A 47 14.13 4.18 0.06
CA ALA A 47 14.59 2.82 0.33
C ALA A 47 16.08 2.79 0.69
N ALA A 48 16.94 3.47 -0.08
CA ALA A 48 18.37 3.58 0.22
C ALA A 48 18.63 4.26 1.56
N TYR A 49 17.89 5.34 1.86
CA TYR A 49 17.97 6.03 3.14
C TYR A 49 17.57 5.11 4.31
N TYR A 50 16.45 4.40 4.22
CA TYR A 50 16.03 3.44 5.25
C TYR A 50 17.08 2.36 5.47
N LEU A 51 17.57 1.75 4.41
CA LEU A 51 18.58 0.69 4.55
C LEU A 51 19.83 1.20 5.27
N SER A 52 20.38 2.36 4.86
CA SER A 52 21.55 2.97 5.50
C SER A 52 21.28 3.34 6.97
N LYS A 53 20.13 3.97 7.25
CA LYS A 53 19.69 4.37 8.59
C LYS A 53 19.60 3.18 9.54
N TYR A 54 18.96 2.08 9.11
CA TYR A 54 18.73 0.93 9.98
C TYR A 54 19.98 0.07 10.13
N ILE A 55 20.82 -0.08 9.10
CA ILE A 55 22.11 -0.77 9.27
C ILE A 55 22.97 -0.02 10.30
N ARG A 56 23.09 1.31 10.18
CA ARG A 56 23.78 2.12 11.19
C ARG A 56 23.16 1.96 12.57
N SER A 57 21.82 1.94 12.65
CA SER A 57 21.13 1.78 13.92
C SER A 57 21.34 0.40 14.54
N MET A 58 21.45 -0.66 13.75
CA MET A 58 21.71 -2.02 14.24
C MET A 58 23.18 -2.22 14.65
N THR A 59 24.12 -1.72 13.85
CA THR A 59 25.54 -2.12 13.94
C THR A 59 26.54 -0.99 14.19
N GLY A 60 26.12 0.27 14.09
CA GLY A 60 26.99 1.43 14.11
C GLY A 60 27.75 1.68 12.79
N ALA A 61 27.76 0.73 11.85
CA ALA A 61 28.45 0.88 10.58
C ALA A 61 27.75 1.87 9.65
N GLU A 62 28.51 2.78 9.05
CA GLU A 62 28.00 3.66 8.00
C GLU A 62 28.22 3.01 6.62
N ILE A 63 27.14 2.90 5.84
CA ILE A 63 27.20 2.44 4.46
C ILE A 63 26.90 3.63 3.54
N PRO A 64 27.86 4.04 2.68
CA PRO A 64 27.66 5.17 1.79
C PRO A 64 26.61 4.84 0.72
N ILE A 65 25.80 5.83 0.36
CA ILE A 65 24.89 5.79 -0.77
C ILE A 65 25.57 6.53 -1.94
N LYS A 66 25.65 5.90 -3.12
CA LYS A 66 26.19 6.49 -4.34
C LYS A 66 25.28 6.20 -5.52
N SER A 67 25.38 7.01 -6.57
CA SER A 67 24.73 6.70 -7.84
C SER A 67 25.52 5.66 -8.63
N ASP A 68 24.85 5.00 -9.55
CA ASP A 68 25.39 3.93 -10.38
C ASP A 68 26.36 4.38 -11.48
N ILE A 69 26.64 5.68 -11.62
CA ILE A 69 27.69 6.20 -12.51
C ILE A 69 29.10 5.91 -11.99
N VAL A 70 29.25 5.62 -10.70
CA VAL A 70 30.55 5.23 -10.14
C VAL A 70 30.99 3.87 -10.71
N ALA A 71 32.29 3.58 -10.66
CA ALA A 71 32.79 2.27 -11.10
C ALA A 71 32.17 1.14 -10.26
N PRO A 72 31.75 0.01 -10.87
CA PRO A 72 31.23 -1.13 -10.13
C PRO A 72 32.21 -1.66 -9.09
N ALA A 73 31.72 -1.95 -7.89
CA ALA A 73 32.48 -2.57 -6.82
C ALA A 73 32.06 -4.04 -6.61
N VAL A 74 32.85 -4.80 -5.84
CA VAL A 74 32.54 -6.20 -5.51
C VAL A 74 31.38 -6.30 -4.51
N HIS A 75 31.30 -5.38 -3.54
CA HIS A 75 30.29 -5.37 -2.49
C HIS A 75 29.33 -4.20 -2.72
N GLU A 76 28.18 -4.49 -3.32
CA GLU A 76 27.16 -3.49 -3.64
C GLU A 76 25.79 -3.97 -3.17
N ILE A 77 24.99 -3.05 -2.64
CA ILE A 77 23.54 -3.24 -2.47
C ILE A 77 22.87 -2.30 -3.47
N CYS A 78 22.39 -2.85 -4.57
CA CYS A 78 21.79 -2.11 -5.67
C CYS A 78 20.28 -2.00 -5.43
N ILE A 79 19.74 -0.79 -5.35
CA ILE A 79 18.32 -0.53 -5.13
C ILE A 79 17.76 0.19 -6.35
N GLY A 80 16.63 -0.27 -6.88
CA GLY A 80 16.01 0.29 -8.07
C GLY A 80 16.62 -0.22 -9.39
N ASN A 81 16.24 0.41 -10.50
CA ASN A 81 16.66 0.03 -11.85
C ASN A 81 18.07 0.57 -12.18
N THR A 82 19.08 0.06 -11.49
CA THR A 82 20.49 0.47 -11.68
C THR A 82 21.10 -0.10 -12.97
N MET A 83 22.18 0.53 -13.44
CA MET A 83 23.02 0.01 -14.53
C MET A 83 23.79 -1.28 -14.18
N ARG A 84 23.70 -1.80 -12.94
CA ARG A 84 24.47 -2.99 -12.48
C ARG A 84 23.85 -4.30 -12.90
N HIS A 85 22.52 -4.36 -12.88
CA HIS A 85 21.79 -5.56 -13.19
C HIS A 85 20.42 -5.18 -13.72
N LYS A 86 20.08 -5.67 -14.90
CA LYS A 86 18.72 -5.56 -15.42
C LYS A 86 17.86 -6.55 -14.64
N LEU A 87 17.25 -6.06 -13.58
CA LEU A 87 16.16 -6.77 -12.93
C LEU A 87 15.04 -7.00 -13.95
N PRO A 88 14.18 -8.03 -13.79
CA PRO A 88 13.07 -8.28 -14.71
C PRO A 88 12.13 -7.06 -14.77
N ASN A 89 12.38 -6.12 -15.68
CA ASN A 89 11.70 -4.82 -15.74
C ASN A 89 10.24 -4.91 -16.23
N LYS A 90 9.75 -6.09 -16.61
CA LYS A 90 8.39 -6.27 -17.14
C LYS A 90 7.56 -7.07 -16.15
N GLY A 91 6.58 -6.41 -15.55
CA GLY A 91 5.47 -7.07 -14.86
C GLY A 91 5.48 -7.03 -13.33
N PHE A 92 6.33 -6.22 -12.68
CA PHE A 92 6.11 -5.99 -11.25
C PHE A 92 4.77 -5.28 -11.06
N PRO A 93 3.81 -5.88 -10.34
CA PRO A 93 2.59 -5.19 -10.00
C PRO A 93 2.92 -3.97 -9.14
N ARG A 94 1.99 -3.01 -9.06
CA ARG A 94 2.09 -1.87 -8.13
C ARG A 94 2.48 -2.38 -6.76
N ASP A 95 3.43 -1.71 -6.10
CA ASP A 95 3.98 -2.08 -4.79
C ASP A 95 4.71 -3.45 -4.70
N GLY A 96 4.82 -4.21 -5.79
CA GLY A 96 5.58 -5.45 -5.82
C GLY A 96 7.09 -5.21 -5.76
N PHE A 97 7.84 -6.20 -5.28
CA PHE A 97 9.30 -6.11 -5.15
C PHE A 97 10.01 -7.44 -5.39
N LEU A 98 11.30 -7.34 -5.70
CA LEU A 98 12.23 -8.46 -5.87
C LEU A 98 13.49 -8.21 -5.07
N ILE A 99 13.91 -9.18 -4.27
CA ILE A 99 15.21 -9.18 -3.60
C ILE A 99 15.98 -10.39 -4.13
N ILE A 100 17.13 -10.16 -4.74
CA ILE A 100 18.03 -11.23 -5.17
C ILE A 100 19.42 -10.95 -4.64
N SER A 101 20.05 -11.94 -4.02
CA SER A 101 21.49 -11.94 -3.81
C SER A 101 22.20 -12.75 -4.89
N LYS A 102 23.28 -12.22 -5.44
CA LYS A 102 24.15 -12.96 -6.35
C LYS A 102 25.60 -12.62 -6.04
N GLU A 103 26.42 -13.65 -5.88
CA GLU A 103 27.84 -13.53 -5.51
C GLU A 103 28.00 -12.76 -4.18
N LYS A 104 28.48 -11.51 -4.25
CA LYS A 104 28.66 -10.61 -3.09
C LYS A 104 27.79 -9.36 -3.19
N LYS A 105 26.75 -9.39 -4.03
CA LYS A 105 25.85 -8.26 -4.28
C LYS A 105 24.42 -8.62 -3.92
N ILE A 106 23.68 -7.59 -3.50
CA ILE A 106 22.24 -7.65 -3.29
C ILE A 106 21.59 -6.70 -4.29
N TYR A 107 20.50 -7.15 -4.90
CA TYR A 107 19.68 -6.38 -5.81
C TYR A 107 18.26 -6.30 -5.27
N ILE A 108 17.73 -5.09 -5.13
CA ILE A 108 16.38 -4.81 -4.67
C ILE A 108 15.65 -4.04 -5.77
N GLY A 109 14.73 -4.71 -6.46
CA GLY A 109 13.84 -4.14 -7.46
C GLY A 109 12.45 -3.88 -6.90
N GLY A 110 11.74 -2.94 -7.52
CA GLY A 110 10.35 -2.66 -7.21
C GLY A 110 9.55 -2.35 -8.47
N GLY A 111 8.25 -2.64 -8.42
CA GLY A 111 7.28 -2.11 -9.37
C GLY A 111 7.06 -0.60 -9.19
N SER A 112 5.99 -0.09 -9.81
CA SER A 112 5.60 1.30 -9.61
C SER A 112 5.23 1.58 -8.15
N HIS A 113 5.24 2.86 -7.77
CA HIS A 113 4.88 3.35 -6.43
C HIS A 113 5.92 3.05 -5.34
N LYS A 114 5.68 2.13 -4.38
CA LYS A 114 6.52 1.92 -3.19
C LYS A 114 7.31 0.60 -3.16
N GLY A 115 7.41 -0.11 -4.28
CA GLY A 115 8.00 -1.46 -4.33
C GLY A 115 9.42 -1.54 -3.75
N THR A 116 10.33 -0.62 -4.09
CA THR A 116 11.70 -0.65 -3.57
C THR A 116 11.77 -0.37 -2.06
N ILE A 117 10.89 0.48 -1.53
CA ILE A 117 10.74 0.69 -0.08
C ILE A 117 10.34 -0.63 0.59
N TYR A 118 9.33 -1.33 0.05
CA TYR A 118 8.85 -2.57 0.64
C TYR A 118 9.88 -3.69 0.57
N GLY A 119 10.67 -3.78 -0.51
CA GLY A 119 11.79 -4.72 -0.58
C GLY A 119 12.90 -4.44 0.44
N VAL A 120 13.20 -3.16 0.73
CA VAL A 120 14.13 -2.81 1.81
C VAL A 120 13.54 -3.16 3.17
N ILE A 121 12.27 -2.85 3.41
CA ILE A 121 11.61 -3.14 4.69
C ILE A 121 11.56 -4.66 4.95
N GLU A 122 11.24 -5.47 3.93
CA GLU A 122 11.32 -6.94 4.02
C GLU A 122 12.71 -7.42 4.46
N LEU A 123 13.78 -6.83 3.90
CA LEU A 123 15.15 -7.16 4.29
C LEU A 123 15.44 -6.77 5.76
N LEU A 124 15.00 -5.57 6.17
CA LEU A 124 15.16 -5.10 7.55
C LEU A 124 14.39 -5.99 8.53
N GLU A 125 13.19 -6.45 8.17
CA GLU A 125 12.39 -7.35 8.99
C GLU A 125 13.03 -8.74 9.12
N ARG A 126 13.69 -9.24 8.06
CA ARG A 126 14.48 -10.48 8.14
C ARG A 126 15.68 -10.35 9.09
N TRP A 127 16.25 -9.15 9.22
CA TRP A 127 17.27 -8.86 10.23
C TRP A 127 16.72 -8.58 11.64
N GLY A 128 15.39 -8.69 11.82
CA GLY A 128 14.73 -8.59 13.12
C GLY A 128 14.19 -7.21 13.45
N CYS A 129 14.32 -6.21 12.58
CA CYS A 129 13.67 -4.93 12.81
C CYS A 129 12.15 -5.08 12.81
N ARG A 130 11.45 -4.42 13.73
CA ARG A 130 9.99 -4.35 13.76
C ARG A 130 9.57 -2.93 14.09
N ARG A 131 8.44 -2.49 13.55
CA ARG A 131 7.79 -1.25 13.96
C ARG A 131 6.36 -1.55 14.38
N PHE A 132 6.02 -1.20 15.61
CA PHE A 132 4.71 -1.49 16.22
C PHE A 132 3.80 -0.26 16.24
N SER A 133 4.39 0.93 16.30
CA SER A 133 3.68 2.21 16.23
C SER A 133 4.60 3.28 15.63
N PRO A 134 4.11 4.51 15.40
CA PRO A 134 4.97 5.64 15.02
C PRO A 134 6.14 5.91 15.99
N THR A 135 5.98 5.57 17.26
CA THR A 135 6.97 5.87 18.31
C THR A 135 7.66 4.63 18.87
N GLU A 136 7.15 3.43 18.60
CA GLU A 136 7.64 2.17 19.17
C GLU A 136 8.15 1.23 18.07
N ALA A 137 9.43 0.88 18.15
CA ALA A 137 10.10 0.00 17.21
C ALA A 137 11.15 -0.85 17.92
N HIS A 138 11.29 -2.09 17.48
CA HIS A 138 12.38 -2.97 17.89
C HIS A 138 13.46 -2.95 16.81
N ILE A 139 14.66 -2.50 17.18
CA ILE A 139 15.84 -2.50 16.31
C ILE A 139 16.94 -3.29 17.03
N PRO A 140 17.26 -4.52 16.60
CA PRO A 140 18.27 -5.34 17.26
C PRO A 140 19.66 -4.71 17.15
N LYS A 141 20.48 -4.83 18.20
CA LYS A 141 21.88 -4.38 18.22
C LYS A 141 22.81 -5.56 17.97
N MET A 142 23.75 -5.43 17.03
CA MET A 142 24.70 -6.49 16.69
C MET A 142 25.98 -5.93 16.04
N ASP A 143 27.13 -6.54 16.32
CA ASP A 143 28.42 -6.11 15.73
C ASP A 143 28.63 -6.63 14.31
N ASP A 144 28.02 -7.78 14.01
CA ASP A 144 28.09 -8.45 12.73
C ASP A 144 26.69 -8.56 12.13
N LEU A 145 26.56 -8.20 10.86
CA LEU A 145 25.34 -8.36 10.09
C LEU A 145 25.65 -9.23 8.88
N SER A 146 25.06 -10.42 8.84
CA SER A 146 25.19 -11.34 7.71
C SER A 146 23.87 -11.55 7.00
N PHE A 147 23.96 -11.99 5.76
CA PHE A 147 22.80 -12.27 4.95
C PHE A 147 23.03 -13.54 4.13
N ALA A 148 22.20 -14.55 4.39
CA ALA A 148 22.16 -15.75 3.59
C ALA A 148 21.68 -15.41 2.17
N PRO A 149 22.09 -16.17 1.15
CA PRO A 149 21.57 -15.94 -0.19
C PRO A 149 20.04 -16.04 -0.24
N ILE A 150 19.43 -15.11 -0.97
CA ILE A 150 17.99 -14.94 -1.07
C ILE A 150 17.55 -14.72 -2.52
N GLU A 151 16.35 -15.21 -2.80
CA GLU A 151 15.52 -14.78 -3.92
C GLU A 151 14.08 -14.68 -3.40
N VAL A 152 13.55 -13.46 -3.29
CA VAL A 152 12.18 -13.19 -2.84
C VAL A 152 11.51 -12.31 -3.86
N LEU A 153 10.39 -12.80 -4.39
CA LEU A 153 9.44 -12.05 -5.19
C LEU A 153 8.14 -11.97 -4.39
N ASP A 154 7.68 -10.75 -4.11
CA ASP A 154 6.43 -10.53 -3.40
C ASP A 154 5.65 -9.37 -4.03
N ALA A 155 4.33 -9.43 -3.90
CA ALA A 155 3.39 -8.44 -4.38
C ALA A 155 2.12 -8.49 -3.54
N PRO A 156 1.54 -7.33 -3.21
CA PRO A 156 0.31 -7.32 -2.43
C PRO A 156 -0.85 -7.92 -3.20
N THR A 157 -1.62 -8.79 -2.55
CA THR A 157 -2.91 -9.28 -3.08
C THR A 157 -3.98 -8.19 -3.09
N ASN A 158 -4.00 -7.35 -2.05
CA ASN A 158 -4.95 -6.23 -1.93
C ASN A 158 -4.33 -4.96 -2.50
N SER A 159 -5.00 -4.33 -3.45
CA SER A 159 -4.58 -3.06 -4.06
C SER A 159 -4.68 -1.86 -3.11
N LEU A 160 -5.53 -1.96 -2.09
CA LEU A 160 -5.78 -0.91 -1.10
C LEU A 160 -5.65 -1.47 0.31
N ARG A 161 -4.90 -0.77 1.17
CA ARG A 161 -4.67 -1.16 2.57
C ARG A 161 -4.77 0.10 3.44
N ILE A 162 -5.99 0.52 3.75
CA ILE A 162 -6.23 1.80 4.43
C ILE A 162 -6.44 1.57 5.92
N ILE A 163 -5.72 2.36 6.72
CA ILE A 163 -6.03 2.59 8.13
C ILE A 163 -6.34 4.07 8.28
N ASN A 164 -7.55 4.42 8.73
CA ASN A 164 -7.89 5.82 8.99
C ASN A 164 -7.52 6.18 10.44
N GLY A 165 -6.74 7.24 10.63
CA GLY A 165 -6.46 7.77 11.97
C GLY A 165 -5.11 8.48 12.07
N LYS A 166 -4.80 8.98 13.27
CA LYS A 166 -3.58 9.77 13.52
C LYS A 166 -2.28 9.01 13.29
N MET A 167 -2.30 7.68 13.37
CA MET A 167 -1.10 6.86 13.19
C MET A 167 -0.53 6.95 11.77
N THR A 168 -1.36 7.24 10.76
CA THR A 168 -0.91 7.38 9.37
C THR A 168 -0.32 8.76 9.05
N ALA A 169 -0.12 9.61 10.06
CA ALA A 169 0.64 10.85 9.91
C ALA A 169 2.16 10.62 9.85
N ASP A 170 2.65 9.48 10.33
CA ASP A 170 4.06 9.10 10.25
C ASP A 170 4.32 8.33 8.94
N PRO A 171 5.08 8.90 7.99
CA PRO A 171 5.28 8.29 6.67
C PRO A 171 6.09 6.98 6.73
N GLU A 172 7.01 6.85 7.69
CA GLU A 172 7.81 5.64 7.83
C GLU A 172 6.99 4.48 8.43
N PHE A 173 6.06 4.77 9.33
CA PHE A 173 5.09 3.80 9.83
C PHE A 173 4.11 3.36 8.73
N VAL A 174 3.62 4.31 7.92
CA VAL A 174 2.80 4.03 6.74
C VAL A 174 3.54 3.10 5.78
N ASP A 175 4.81 3.38 5.49
CA ASP A 175 5.61 2.55 4.62
C ASP A 175 5.89 1.16 5.22
N TRP A 176 6.20 1.08 6.52
CA TRP A 176 6.46 -0.18 7.23
C TRP A 176 5.28 -1.14 7.20
N LEU A 177 4.07 -0.63 7.44
CA LEU A 177 2.84 -1.43 7.39
C LEU A 177 2.23 -1.51 5.99
N ARG A 178 2.93 -0.98 4.98
CA ARG A 178 2.47 -0.95 3.58
C ARG A 178 1.09 -0.30 3.43
N ILE A 179 0.78 0.72 4.25
CA ILE A 179 -0.52 1.39 4.30
C ILE A 179 -0.68 2.33 3.08
N THR A 180 -1.88 2.33 2.52
CA THR A 180 -2.37 3.32 1.56
C THR A 180 -3.06 4.43 2.35
N THR A 181 -2.66 5.68 2.13
CA THR A 181 -3.30 6.82 2.82
C THR A 181 -4.51 7.33 2.04
N ILE A 182 -5.50 7.90 2.74
CA ILE A 182 -6.70 8.48 2.08
C ILE A 182 -6.33 9.53 1.03
N PRO A 183 -5.40 10.48 1.29
CA PRO A 183 -5.01 11.47 0.28
C PRO A 183 -4.32 10.90 -0.97
N GLU A 184 -3.85 9.64 -0.94
CA GLU A 184 -3.28 8.97 -2.12
C GLU A 184 -4.36 8.46 -3.08
N VAL A 185 -5.61 8.27 -2.61
CA VAL A 185 -6.62 7.52 -3.37
C VAL A 185 -7.95 8.22 -3.50
N ALA A 186 -8.27 9.17 -2.63
CA ALA A 186 -9.49 9.94 -2.69
C ALA A 186 -9.20 11.45 -2.62
N PRO A 187 -9.99 12.28 -3.33
CA PRO A 187 -9.83 13.72 -3.28
C PRO A 187 -10.24 14.29 -1.92
N PRO A 188 -9.75 15.50 -1.57
CA PRO A 188 -10.05 16.12 -0.29
C PRO A 188 -11.55 16.20 0.00
N GLY A 189 -11.98 15.54 1.08
CA GLY A 189 -13.37 15.56 1.55
C GLY A 189 -14.32 14.60 0.85
N TYR A 190 -13.83 13.68 0.00
CA TYR A 190 -14.62 12.65 -0.69
C TYR A 190 -14.33 11.21 -0.21
N TYR A 191 -13.91 11.07 1.05
CA TYR A 191 -13.72 9.78 1.71
C TYR A 191 -14.64 9.71 2.94
N VAL A 192 -15.75 8.96 2.80
CA VAL A 192 -16.89 8.85 3.73
C VAL A 192 -17.63 10.16 4.04
N HIS A 193 -18.88 10.06 4.50
CA HIS A 193 -19.75 11.16 4.93
C HIS A 193 -19.91 12.29 3.91
N THR A 194 -20.21 11.93 2.66
CA THR A 194 -20.22 12.86 1.52
C THR A 194 -21.59 13.38 1.13
N PHE A 195 -22.67 12.86 1.71
CA PHE A 195 -24.03 13.33 1.42
C PHE A 195 -24.22 14.83 1.68
N HIS A 196 -23.77 15.37 2.81
CA HIS A 196 -23.87 16.81 3.09
C HIS A 196 -23.05 17.65 2.10
N ARG A 197 -21.92 17.14 1.60
CA ARG A 197 -21.11 17.82 0.58
C ARG A 197 -21.85 17.90 -0.75
N LEU A 198 -22.49 16.81 -1.16
CA LEU A 198 -23.21 16.71 -2.43
C LEU A 198 -24.58 17.39 -2.35
N ILE A 199 -25.27 17.30 -1.21
CA ILE A 199 -26.58 17.89 -0.93
C ILE A 199 -26.51 18.66 0.40
N PRO A 200 -25.97 19.90 0.38
CA PRO A 200 -25.90 20.75 1.57
C PRO A 200 -27.29 21.15 2.05
N ARG A 201 -27.59 20.86 3.31
CA ARG A 201 -28.87 21.26 3.92
C ARG A 201 -29.09 22.78 3.91
N GLU A 202 -28.00 23.54 4.02
CA GLU A 202 -28.03 25.00 4.01
C GLU A 202 -28.46 25.57 2.65
N GLU A 203 -28.35 24.79 1.58
CA GLU A 203 -28.77 25.18 0.24
C GLU A 203 -30.17 24.68 -0.11
N PHE A 204 -30.56 23.50 0.39
CA PHE A 204 -31.78 22.83 -0.09
C PHE A 204 -32.90 22.67 0.95
N PHE A 205 -32.63 22.66 2.26
CA PHE A 205 -33.64 22.17 3.21
C PHE A 205 -34.84 23.11 3.38
N ASP A 206 -34.62 24.42 3.37
CA ASP A 206 -35.70 25.41 3.58
C ASP A 206 -36.68 25.47 2.39
N GLU A 207 -36.16 25.33 1.17
CA GLU A 207 -36.96 25.38 -0.07
C GLU A 207 -37.46 24.00 -0.51
N HIS A 208 -36.68 22.95 -0.25
CA HIS A 208 -36.91 21.57 -0.67
C HIS A 208 -36.75 20.57 0.48
N PRO A 209 -37.58 20.65 1.53
CA PRO A 209 -37.51 19.69 2.64
C PRO A 209 -37.74 18.24 2.18
N GLU A 210 -38.45 18.02 1.08
CA GLU A 210 -38.68 16.70 0.45
C GLU A 210 -37.42 16.06 -0.13
N TYR A 211 -36.32 16.80 -0.26
CA TYR A 211 -35.02 16.24 -0.64
C TYR A 211 -34.36 15.49 0.52
N PHE A 212 -34.90 15.62 1.72
CA PHE A 212 -34.32 15.07 2.94
C PHE A 212 -35.20 13.99 3.55
N ALA A 213 -34.65 13.27 4.53
CA ALA A 213 -35.28 12.09 5.10
C ALA A 213 -36.62 12.43 5.78
N TRP A 214 -37.69 11.77 5.31
CA TRP A 214 -38.97 11.76 6.01
C TRP A 214 -38.90 10.78 7.20
N LEU A 215 -39.27 11.23 8.40
CA LEU A 215 -39.26 10.41 9.63
C LEU A 215 -40.67 10.07 10.13
N GLY A 216 -41.63 9.95 9.22
CA GLY A 216 -43.03 9.62 9.53
C GLY A 216 -43.91 10.82 9.93
N ASN A 217 -43.32 11.89 10.47
CA ASN A 217 -44.06 13.10 10.87
C ASN A 217 -43.39 14.43 10.46
N LYS A 218 -42.12 14.40 10.06
CA LYS A 218 -41.36 15.57 9.65
C LYS A 218 -40.22 15.18 8.72
N TYR A 219 -39.75 16.14 7.93
CA TYR A 219 -38.47 16.03 7.26
C TYR A 219 -37.32 16.36 8.24
N SER A 220 -36.24 15.58 8.18
CA SER A 220 -35.01 15.83 8.92
C SER A 220 -33.89 16.18 7.95
N PHE A 221 -33.21 17.31 8.19
CA PHE A 221 -32.06 17.73 7.40
C PHE A 221 -30.81 16.83 7.55
N ASP A 222 -30.86 15.83 8.44
CA ASP A 222 -29.70 15.00 8.79
C ASP A 222 -29.21 14.14 7.63
N GLN A 223 -30.11 13.70 6.76
CA GLN A 223 -29.81 12.87 5.59
C GLN A 223 -30.65 13.29 4.38
N PRO A 224 -30.06 13.35 3.18
CA PRO A 224 -30.81 13.32 1.92
C PRO A 224 -31.64 12.04 1.78
N CYS A 225 -32.75 12.11 1.06
CA CYS A 225 -33.59 10.95 0.73
C CYS A 225 -33.01 10.17 -0.47
N PRO A 226 -32.56 8.91 -0.32
CA PRO A 226 -31.90 8.19 -1.42
C PRO A 226 -32.84 7.79 -2.58
N SER A 227 -34.14 7.65 -2.31
CA SER A 227 -35.15 7.31 -3.34
C SER A 227 -35.66 8.53 -4.11
N ASN A 228 -35.40 9.75 -3.63
CA ASN A 228 -35.86 10.97 -4.30
C ASN A 228 -35.10 11.19 -5.62
N LEU A 229 -35.83 11.28 -6.74
CA LEU A 229 -35.24 11.38 -8.07
C LEU A 229 -34.45 12.68 -8.30
N GLN A 230 -34.86 13.80 -7.69
CA GLN A 230 -34.11 15.06 -7.80
C GLN A 230 -32.82 15.00 -6.98
N VAL A 231 -32.85 14.41 -5.80
CA VAL A 231 -31.64 14.17 -4.97
C VAL A 231 -30.63 13.32 -5.72
N LYS A 232 -31.08 12.21 -6.32
CA LYS A 232 -30.25 11.35 -7.16
C LYS A 232 -29.60 12.12 -8.31
N LYS A 233 -30.40 12.90 -9.06
CA LYS A 233 -29.92 13.72 -10.17
C LYS A 233 -28.87 14.73 -9.71
N LEU A 234 -29.13 15.45 -8.61
CA LEU A 234 -28.20 16.43 -8.04
C LEU A 234 -26.90 15.79 -7.58
N ILE A 235 -26.96 14.62 -6.92
CA ILE A 235 -25.78 13.86 -6.50
C ILE A 235 -24.90 13.52 -7.70
N ILE A 236 -25.48 12.96 -8.78
CA ILE A 236 -24.75 12.63 -10.00
C ILE A 236 -24.12 13.89 -10.58
N GLU A 237 -24.91 14.92 -10.88
CA GLU A 237 -24.43 16.15 -11.53
C GLU A 237 -23.33 16.86 -10.73
N ARG A 238 -23.46 16.92 -9.40
CA ARG A 238 -22.47 17.57 -8.54
C ARG A 238 -21.21 16.72 -8.39
N LEU A 239 -21.34 15.41 -8.27
CA LEU A 239 -20.17 14.53 -8.24
C LEU A 239 -19.37 14.62 -9.55
N GLY A 240 -20.04 14.67 -10.71
CA GLY A 240 -19.37 14.85 -12.00
C GLY A 240 -18.51 16.11 -12.07
N LYS A 241 -19.03 17.25 -11.57
CA LYS A 241 -18.25 18.50 -11.48
C LYS A 241 -17.02 18.40 -10.59
N GLU A 242 -17.02 17.49 -9.63
CA GLU A 242 -15.92 17.28 -8.69
C GLU A 242 -14.91 16.31 -9.29
N ILE A 243 -15.37 15.26 -9.98
CA ILE A 243 -14.53 14.37 -10.79
C ILE A 243 -13.70 15.17 -11.80
N GLU A 244 -14.31 16.13 -12.50
CA GLU A 244 -13.62 17.02 -13.44
C GLU A 244 -12.48 17.85 -12.80
N LYS A 245 -12.63 18.22 -11.52
CA LYS A 245 -11.60 18.98 -10.78
C LYS A 245 -10.41 18.14 -10.33
N TYR A 246 -10.62 16.83 -10.20
CA TYR A 246 -9.66 15.89 -9.63
C TYR A 246 -9.51 14.64 -10.54
N PRO A 247 -9.03 14.82 -11.79
CA PRO A 247 -9.04 13.76 -12.80
C PRO A 247 -8.09 12.58 -12.49
N ASP A 248 -7.12 12.78 -11.59
CA ASP A 248 -6.13 11.77 -11.20
C ASP A 248 -6.65 10.82 -10.10
N PHE A 249 -7.90 11.01 -9.62
CA PHE A 249 -8.50 10.19 -8.57
C PHE A 249 -9.63 9.31 -9.10
N ASP A 250 -9.51 8.02 -8.80
CA ASP A 250 -10.52 7.03 -9.17
C ASP A 250 -11.55 6.78 -8.05
N ILE A 251 -11.20 6.96 -6.77
CA ILE A 251 -12.11 6.62 -5.65
C ILE A 251 -12.95 7.82 -5.22
N TRP A 252 -14.27 7.65 -5.25
CA TRP A 252 -15.26 8.66 -4.91
C TRP A 252 -16.34 8.10 -3.98
N SER A 253 -16.25 8.43 -2.69
CA SER A 253 -17.26 7.99 -1.72
C SER A 253 -18.58 8.73 -1.94
N VAL A 254 -19.68 8.01 -2.10
CA VAL A 254 -21.06 8.53 -2.02
C VAL A 254 -21.75 7.84 -0.85
N SER A 255 -21.89 8.57 0.26
CA SER A 255 -22.11 7.93 1.56
C SER A 255 -22.85 8.80 2.57
N GLN A 256 -23.62 8.13 3.41
CA GLN A 256 -24.44 8.68 4.49
C GLN A 256 -23.64 9.59 5.44
N ASN A 257 -24.27 10.66 5.92
CA ASN A 257 -23.71 11.49 6.99
C ASN A 257 -23.60 10.68 8.29
N ASP A 258 -22.68 11.05 9.19
CA ASP A 258 -22.35 10.27 10.39
C ASP A 258 -23.43 10.35 11.49
N ASN A 259 -24.56 9.67 11.27
CA ASN A 259 -25.66 9.52 12.23
C ASN A 259 -26.54 8.30 11.89
N PHE A 260 -27.47 7.97 12.78
CA PHE A 260 -28.36 6.81 12.65
C PHE A 260 -29.65 7.06 11.87
N THR A 261 -29.89 8.29 11.42
CA THR A 261 -31.13 8.68 10.73
C THR A 261 -31.14 8.07 9.32
N TYR A 262 -32.29 7.60 8.85
CA TYR A 262 -32.52 7.18 7.46
C TYR A 262 -33.94 7.55 7.03
N CYS A 263 -34.18 7.65 5.73
CA CYS A 263 -35.49 8.04 5.20
C CYS A 263 -36.52 6.91 5.35
N GLN A 264 -37.71 7.27 5.81
CA GLN A 264 -38.86 6.39 6.02
C GLN A 264 -40.04 6.79 5.12
N CYS A 265 -39.79 7.43 3.97
CA CYS A 265 -40.82 7.62 2.94
C CYS A 265 -41.24 6.26 2.34
N ASP A 266 -42.41 6.21 1.72
CA ASP A 266 -43.00 4.96 1.21
C ASP A 266 -42.05 4.21 0.27
N GLU A 267 -41.36 4.92 -0.64
CA GLU A 267 -40.39 4.30 -1.55
C GLU A 267 -39.16 3.74 -0.83
N CYS A 268 -38.61 4.48 0.14
CA CYS A 268 -37.49 3.98 0.94
C CYS A 268 -37.91 2.77 1.77
N MET A 269 -39.09 2.82 2.39
CA MET A 269 -39.61 1.73 3.21
C MET A 269 -39.87 0.47 2.39
N ALA A 270 -40.42 0.61 1.17
CA ALA A 270 -40.60 -0.52 0.26
C ALA A 270 -39.27 -1.19 -0.10
N ILE A 271 -38.22 -0.40 -0.38
CA ILE A 271 -36.87 -0.93 -0.62
C ILE A 271 -36.31 -1.59 0.64
N ILE A 272 -36.49 -1.00 1.82
CA ILE A 272 -36.00 -1.56 3.08
C ILE A 272 -36.68 -2.90 3.39
N GLU A 273 -37.99 -3.02 3.11
CA GLU A 273 -38.73 -4.26 3.25
C GLU A 273 -38.21 -5.35 2.29
N GLU A 274 -37.93 -4.97 1.04
CA GLU A 274 -37.38 -5.86 0.01
C GLU A 274 -35.96 -6.35 0.37
N GLU A 275 -35.08 -5.45 0.79
CA GLU A 275 -33.65 -5.72 1.03
C GLU A 275 -33.35 -6.19 2.48
N GLY A 276 -34.34 -6.08 3.38
CA GLY A 276 -34.20 -6.39 4.80
C GLY A 276 -33.24 -5.47 5.57
N SER A 277 -32.90 -4.29 5.03
CA SER A 277 -31.89 -3.39 5.60
C SER A 277 -32.10 -1.91 5.23
N PRO A 278 -31.92 -0.96 6.17
CA PRO A 278 -31.83 0.48 5.89
C PRO A 278 -30.73 0.87 4.87
N ALA A 279 -29.77 -0.02 4.61
CA ALA A 279 -28.76 0.20 3.59
C ALA A 279 -29.32 0.08 2.16
N GLY A 280 -30.44 -0.61 1.95
CA GLY A 280 -31.01 -0.88 0.63
C GLY A 280 -31.16 0.36 -0.26
N PRO A 281 -31.86 1.43 0.20
CA PRO A 281 -31.99 2.66 -0.57
C PRO A 281 -30.64 3.31 -0.93
N ILE A 282 -29.66 3.25 -0.02
CA ILE A 282 -28.32 3.81 -0.24
C ILE A 282 -27.59 3.00 -1.30
N ILE A 283 -27.61 1.66 -1.21
CA ILE A 283 -26.98 0.78 -2.20
C ILE A 283 -27.56 0.99 -3.60
N ARG A 284 -28.89 1.15 -3.72
CA ARG A 284 -29.53 1.47 -5.01
C ARG A 284 -29.08 2.83 -5.56
N LEU A 285 -29.02 3.87 -4.72
CA LEU A 285 -28.50 5.18 -5.10
C LEU A 285 -27.05 5.13 -5.58
N VAL A 286 -26.15 4.47 -4.84
CA VAL A 286 -24.72 4.41 -5.23
C VAL A 286 -24.51 3.57 -6.50
N ASN A 287 -25.34 2.55 -6.74
CA ASN A 287 -25.32 1.81 -8.01
C ASN A 287 -25.71 2.70 -9.19
N ASP A 288 -26.73 3.57 -9.03
CA ASP A 288 -27.11 4.53 -10.07
C ASP A 288 -25.98 5.54 -10.34
N VAL A 289 -25.28 5.98 -9.29
CA VAL A 289 -24.11 6.87 -9.44
C VAL A 289 -22.96 6.17 -10.15
N ALA A 290 -22.64 4.92 -9.76
CA ALA A 290 -21.61 4.12 -10.40
C ALA A 290 -21.93 3.86 -11.89
N ALA A 291 -23.21 3.67 -12.22
CA ALA A 291 -23.65 3.54 -13.62
C ALA A 291 -23.44 4.84 -14.43
N ALA A 292 -23.50 6.00 -13.79
CA ALA A 292 -23.21 7.29 -14.43
C ALA A 292 -21.70 7.55 -14.61
N TYR A 293 -20.86 6.95 -13.77
CA TYR A 293 -19.39 7.10 -13.77
C TYR A 293 -18.68 5.73 -13.74
N PRO A 294 -18.83 4.89 -14.78
CA PRO A 294 -18.37 3.49 -14.76
C PRO A 294 -16.85 3.31 -14.77
N ASP A 295 -16.10 4.38 -15.02
CA ASP A 295 -14.63 4.43 -14.97
C ASP A 295 -14.09 4.90 -13.60
N LYS A 296 -14.98 5.11 -12.62
CA LYS A 296 -14.66 5.49 -11.24
C LYS A 296 -15.02 4.36 -10.27
N ILE A 297 -14.44 4.43 -9.07
CA ILE A 297 -14.60 3.48 -7.95
C ILE A 297 -15.40 4.14 -6.83
#